data_AF-A0A7V5VXM3-F1
#
_entry.id   AF-A0A7V5VXM3-F1
#
_cell.length_a   1.000
_cell.length_b   1.000
_cell.length_c   1.000
_cell.angle_alpha   90.00
_cell.angle_beta   90.00
_cell.angle_gamma   90.00
#
_symmetry.space_group_name_H-M   'P 1'
#
loop_
_entity.id
_entity.type
_entity.pdbx_description
1 polymer ?
#
loop_
_entity_poly.entity_id
_entity_poly.type
_entity_poly.pdbx_seq_one_letter_code
_entity_poly.pdbx_strand_id
1 'polypeptide(L)'
;MYIPKIKICGIKTLDIALLACEYNADALGFIFYDKSPRFIDYTSAKDIINKLPIFVKKVGVFVNHSLDEIIEIFYKTGIDTIQLHGERS
;
A
#
# COMPACT_ATOMS: atom_id res chain seq x y z
N MET A 1 -2.33 26.25 12.62
CA MET A 1 -1.18 25.33 12.64
C MET A 1 -1.58 24.10 11.82
N TYR A 2 -0.87 23.79 10.73
CA TYR A 2 -1.16 22.64 9.88
C TYR A 2 -0.27 21.46 10.32
N ILE A 3 -0.87 20.31 10.61
CA ILE A 3 -0.14 19.08 10.89
C ILE A 3 -0.11 18.27 9.60
N PRO A 4 1.07 18.04 8.99
CA PRO A 4 1.16 17.29 7.75
C PRO A 4 0.78 15.83 7.97
N LYS A 5 0.19 15.24 6.92
CA LYS A 5 -0.06 13.80 6.85
C LYS A 5 1.15 13.09 6.24
N ILE A 6 1.58 11.99 6.84
CA ILE A 6 2.79 11.25 6.46
C ILE A 6 2.43 9.86 5.95
N LYS A 7 2.93 9.53 4.75
CA LYS A 7 2.84 8.19 4.15
C LYS A 7 4.21 7.54 4.07
N ILE A 8 4.33 6.31 4.55
CA ILE A 8 5.53 5.46 4.38
C ILE A 8 5.27 4.47 3.24
N CYS A 9 6.13 4.46 2.21
CA CYS A 9 5.86 3.74 0.96
C CYS A 9 6.87 2.61 0.69
N GLY A 10 6.40 1.52 0.09
CA GLY A 10 7.21 0.36 -0.24
C GLY A 10 7.36 -0.63 0.92
N ILE A 11 6.27 -0.84 1.66
CA ILE A 11 6.19 -1.80 2.76
C ILE A 11 6.27 -3.22 2.19
N LYS A 12 7.19 -4.04 2.76
CA LYS A 12 7.40 -5.44 2.37
C LYS A 12 7.21 -6.44 3.50
N THR A 13 7.28 -5.99 4.75
CA THR A 13 7.26 -6.86 5.93
C THR A 13 6.33 -6.30 6.99
N LEU A 14 5.79 -7.20 7.82
CA LEU A 14 4.90 -6.82 8.92
C LEU A 14 5.62 -5.92 9.93
N ASP A 15 6.86 -6.23 10.28
CA ASP A 15 7.62 -5.50 11.29
C ASP A 15 7.79 -4.02 10.91
N ILE A 16 8.14 -3.73 9.66
CA ILE A 16 8.27 -2.35 9.17
C ILE A 16 6.90 -1.65 9.12
N ALA A 17 5.85 -2.39 8.77
CA ALA A 17 4.50 -1.85 8.74
C ALA A 17 4.00 -1.44 10.14
N LEU A 18 4.22 -2.31 11.14
CA LEU A 18 3.85 -2.05 12.53
C LEU A 18 4.70 -0.93 13.13
N LEU A 19 6.00 -0.92 12.86
CA LEU A 19 6.89 0.17 13.31
C LEU A 19 6.43 1.52 12.75
N ALA A 20 6.08 1.58 11.47
CA ALA A 20 5.55 2.81 10.88
C ALA A 20 4.22 3.26 11.54
N CYS A 21 3.36 2.32 11.93
CA CYS A 21 2.14 2.64 12.68
C CYS A 21 2.45 3.17 14.08
N GLU A 22 3.41 2.58 14.79
CA GLU A 22 3.86 3.01 16.11
C GLU A 22 4.38 4.46 16.08
N TYR A 23 5.05 4.86 14.99
CA TYR A 23 5.49 6.22 14.74
C TYR A 23 4.43 7.14 14.11
N ASN A 24 3.14 6.77 14.18
CA ASN A 24 2.00 7.57 13.72
C ASN A 24 1.99 7.89 12.21
N ALA A 25 2.45 6.98 11.36
CA ALA A 25 2.20 7.11 9.92
C ALA A 25 0.69 7.11 9.63
N ASP A 26 0.23 8.04 8.81
CA ASP A 26 -1.18 8.14 8.40
C ASP A 26 -1.54 7.14 7.30
N ALA A 27 -0.55 6.72 6.52
CA ALA A 27 -0.72 5.79 5.41
C ALA A 27 0.50 4.91 5.17
N LEU A 28 0.25 3.69 4.70
CA LEU A 28 1.26 2.73 4.27
C LEU A 28 1.06 2.39 2.80
N GLY A 29 2.16 2.37 2.03
CA GLY A 29 2.17 2.08 0.60
C GLY A 29 2.69 0.68 0.29
N PHE A 30 1.89 -0.11 -0.43
CA PHE A 30 2.24 -1.42 -0.96
C PHE A 30 2.40 -1.32 -2.46
N ILE A 31 3.56 -1.73 -3.00
CA ILE A 31 3.87 -1.55 -4.42
C ILE A 31 3.60 -2.85 -5.17
N PHE A 32 2.58 -2.84 -6.02
CA PHE A 32 2.17 -4.00 -6.82
C PHE A 32 2.78 -3.93 -8.23
N TYR A 33 4.00 -3.41 -8.37
CA TYR A 33 4.73 -3.36 -9.64
C TYR A 33 6.01 -4.20 -9.55
N ASP A 34 6.04 -5.31 -10.27
CA ASP A 34 7.08 -6.36 -10.22
C ASP A 34 8.50 -5.86 -10.51
N LYS A 35 8.66 -4.84 -11.38
CA LYS A 35 9.97 -4.24 -11.66
C LYS A 35 10.48 -3.31 -10.55
N SER A 36 9.68 -3.05 -9.52
CA SER A 36 10.12 -2.28 -8.36
C SER A 36 10.94 -3.17 -7.42
N PRO A 37 12.10 -2.72 -6.88
CA PRO A 37 12.82 -3.45 -5.83
C PRO A 37 11.98 -3.59 -4.54
N ARG A 38 10.96 -2.74 -4.42
CA ARG A 38 10.01 -2.68 -3.30
C ARG A 38 8.68 -3.39 -3.62
N PHE A 39 8.64 -4.19 -4.68
CA PHE A 39 7.50 -5.03 -5.02
C PHE A 39 7.09 -5.96 -3.87
N ILE A 40 5.78 -6.13 -3.69
CA ILE A 40 5.16 -7.13 -2.83
C ILE A 40 4.01 -7.81 -3.58
N ASP A 41 3.90 -9.13 -3.48
CA ASP A 41 2.78 -9.87 -4.06
C ASP A 41 1.49 -9.68 -3.23
N TYR A 42 0.34 -9.97 -3.83
CA TYR A 42 -0.95 -9.75 -3.19
C TYR A 42 -1.19 -10.65 -1.96
N THR A 43 -0.61 -11.85 -1.89
CA THR A 43 -0.79 -12.75 -0.75
C THR A 43 -0.03 -12.20 0.46
N SER A 44 1.24 -11.85 0.28
CA SER A 44 2.05 -11.21 1.32
C SER A 44 1.46 -9.87 1.78
N ALA A 45 0.96 -9.05 0.84
CA ALA A 45 0.32 -7.78 1.19
C ALA A 45 -0.95 -8.00 2.03
N LYS A 46 -1.80 -8.95 1.66
CA LYS A 46 -3.00 -9.32 2.42
C LYS A 46 -2.67 -9.72 3.86
N ASP A 47 -1.65 -10.56 4.04
CA ASP A 47 -1.25 -11.05 5.36
C ASP A 47 -0.74 -9.94 6.28
N ILE A 48 -0.08 -8.92 5.71
CA ILE A 48 0.32 -7.72 6.44
C ILE A 48 -0.92 -6.87 6.75
N ILE A 49 -1.72 -6.55 5.74
CA ILE A 49 -2.88 -5.64 5.85
C ILE A 49 -3.88 -6.12 6.90
N ASN A 50 -4.14 -7.43 6.99
CA ASN A 50 -5.05 -8.02 7.98
C ASN A 50 -4.60 -7.82 9.43
N LYS A 51 -3.32 -7.51 9.66
CA LYS A 51 -2.73 -7.29 10.99
C LYS A 51 -2.54 -5.80 11.30
N LEU A 52 -2.85 -4.92 10.36
CA LEU A 52 -2.71 -3.48 10.55
C LEU A 52 -3.88 -2.88 11.34
N PRO A 53 -3.62 -1.83 12.15
CA PRO A 53 -4.67 -1.11 12.83
C PRO A 53 -5.61 -0.41 11.84
N ILE A 54 -6.85 -0.15 12.27
CA ILE A 54 -7.88 0.45 11.42
C ILE A 54 -7.60 1.92 11.05
N PHE A 55 -6.78 2.63 11.85
CA PHE A 55 -6.54 4.07 11.67
C PHE A 55 -5.56 4.42 10.55
N VAL A 56 -4.78 3.45 10.05
CA VAL A 56 -3.80 3.69 8.97
C VAL A 56 -4.41 3.37 7.60
N LYS A 57 -4.21 4.26 6.62
CA LYS A 57 -4.63 4.03 5.24
C LYS A 57 -3.72 3.01 4.55
N LYS A 58 -4.30 2.09 3.79
CA LYS A 58 -3.53 1.08 3.03
C LYS A 58 -3.61 1.42 1.55
N VAL A 59 -2.51 1.93 1.03
CA VAL A 59 -2.40 2.46 -0.33
C VAL A 59 -1.74 1.44 -1.25
N GLY A 60 -2.45 0.95 -2.26
CA GLY A 60 -1.86 0.19 -3.35
C GLY A 60 -1.25 1.11 -4.40
N VAL A 61 0.01 0.88 -4.78
CA VAL A 61 0.70 1.64 -5.83
C VAL A 61 0.78 0.78 -7.09
N PHE A 62 0.23 1.29 -8.17
CA PHE A 62 0.12 0.60 -9.46
C PHE A 62 0.81 1.40 -10.55
N VAL A 63 1.51 0.69 -11.44
CA VAL A 63 2.17 1.27 -12.61
C VAL A 63 1.65 0.58 -13.86
N ASN A 64 0.93 1.32 -14.71
CA ASN A 64 0.36 0.84 -15.97
C ASN A 64 -0.46 -0.47 -15.87
N HIS A 65 -1.08 -0.73 -14.72
CA HIS A 65 -2.01 -1.85 -14.57
C HIS A 65 -3.36 -1.51 -15.21
N SER A 66 -4.04 -2.52 -15.74
CA SER A 66 -5.43 -2.42 -16.15
C SER A 66 -6.36 -2.20 -14.94
N LEU A 67 -7.56 -1.67 -15.19
CA LEU A 67 -8.54 -1.46 -14.13
C LEU A 67 -8.96 -2.78 -13.46
N ASP A 68 -9.10 -3.85 -14.25
CA ASP A 68 -9.50 -5.17 -13.75
C ASP A 68 -8.46 -5.75 -12.78
N GLU A 69 -7.17 -5.65 -13.11
CA GLU A 69 -6.07 -6.07 -12.21
C GLU A 69 -6.08 -5.26 -10.90
N ILE A 70 -6.31 -3.94 -10.98
CA ILE A 70 -6.37 -3.07 -9.80
C ILE A 70 -7.54 -3.48 -8.90
N ILE A 71 -8.73 -3.72 -9.48
CA ILE A 71 -9.93 -4.12 -8.75
C ILE A 71 -9.72 -5.48 -8.09
N GLU A 72 -9.13 -6.44 -8.81
CA GLU A 72 -8.83 -7.76 -8.27
C GLU A 72 -7.89 -7.67 -7.06
N ILE A 73 -6.80 -6.91 -7.18
CA ILE A 73 -5.83 -6.71 -6.09
C ILE A 73 -6.49 -5.98 -4.91
N PHE A 74 -7.34 -4.98 -5.17
CA PHE A 74 -8.09 -4.25 -4.14
C PHE A 74 -8.89 -5.21 -3.26
N TYR A 75 -9.71 -6.06 -3.86
CA TYR A 75 -10.54 -7.02 -3.13
C TYR A 75 -9.73 -8.14 -2.47
N LYS A 76 -8.65 -8.61 -3.11
CA LYS A 76 -7.81 -9.69 -2.55
C LYS A 76 -7.02 -9.24 -1.32
N THR A 77 -6.53 -8.00 -1.30
CA THR A 77 -5.59 -7.52 -0.30
C THR A 77 -6.24 -6.73 0.83
N GLY A 78 -7.38 -6.08 0.57
CA GLY A 78 -8.01 -5.19 1.55
C GLY A 78 -7.34 -3.80 1.64
N ILE A 79 -6.59 -3.39 0.60
CA ILE A 79 -6.23 -1.97 0.47
C ILE A 79 -7.49 -1.11 0.37
N ASP A 80 -7.39 0.15 0.78
CA ASP A 80 -8.53 1.09 0.79
C ASP A 80 -8.32 2.30 -0.10
N THR A 81 -7.11 2.47 -0.63
CA THR A 81 -6.70 3.63 -1.42
C THR A 81 -5.85 3.18 -2.60
N ILE A 82 -6.09 3.75 -3.77
CA ILE A 82 -5.37 3.42 -5.01
C ILE A 82 -4.50 4.62 -5.40
N GLN A 83 -3.20 4.38 -5.56
CA GLN A 83 -2.24 5.35 -6.10
C GLN A 83 -1.78 4.88 -7.47
N LEU A 84 -1.95 5.75 -8.46
CA LEU A 84 -1.72 5.44 -9.86
C LEU A 84 -0.47 6.21 -10.28
N HIS A 85 0.57 5.50 -10.67
CA HIS A 85 1.88 6.08 -10.97
C HIS A 85 2.30 5.66 -12.37
N GLY A 86 2.47 6.61 -13.28
CA GLY A 86 2.77 6.35 -14.69
C GLY A 86 2.16 7.43 -15.59
N GLU A 87 2.47 7.37 -16.88
CA GLU A 87 1.82 8.22 -17.86
C GLU A 87 0.37 7.77 -18.02
N ARG A 88 -0.56 8.62 -17.61
CA ARG A 88 -1.97 8.49 -17.95
C ARG A 88 -2.26 9.46 -19.09
N SER A 89 -2.67 8.92 -20.24
CA SER A 89 -3.50 9.63 -21.23
C SER A 89 -4.98 9.48 -20.91
#